data_AF-A0A7S2TP52-F1
#
_entry.id   AF-A0A7S2TP52-F1
#
_cell.length_a   1.000
_cell.length_b   1.000
_cell.length_c   1.000
_cell.angle_alpha   90.00
_cell.angle_beta   90.00
_cell.angle_gamma   90.00
#
_symmetry.space_group_name_H-M   'P 1'
#
loop_
_entity.id
_entity.type
_entity.pdbx_description
1 polymer ?
#
loop_
_entity_poly.entity_id
_entity_poly.type
_entity_poly.pdbx_seq_one_letter_code
_entity_poly.pdbx_strand_id
1 'polypeptide(L)'
;MKAFLKTTSEYAMVFEDDAIAPRVFSELLEERREGKENYTTMHLLEELAATSKKFGWHGLNLGRCWDKCIKQEFIHDFSAKVQLVKSRRSLCTEAYMFTRDAARMHLKHTKPIRDAEDRARIRFPNFEYFSTNPRIFSQLEGKTGASINGITHQPECISYQSKEDRKRNALRNQKRAEMMAMMKAKRQNAN
;
A
#
# COMPACT_ATOMS: atom_id res chain seq x y z
N MET A 1 1.52 15.88 7.60
CA MET A 1 2.94 15.42 7.57
C MET A 1 3.90 16.19 8.49
N LYS A 2 3.94 17.55 8.50
CA LYS A 2 4.84 18.31 9.41
C LYS A 2 4.66 17.96 10.89
N ALA A 3 3.41 17.81 11.34
CA ALA A 3 3.08 17.42 12.71
C ALA A 3 3.65 16.04 13.06
N PHE A 4 3.45 15.05 12.19
CA PHE A 4 4.01 13.70 12.36
C PHE A 4 5.53 13.71 12.50
N LEU A 5 6.25 14.52 11.72
CA LEU A 5 7.71 14.60 11.84
C LEU A 5 8.20 15.14 13.20
N LYS A 6 7.33 15.77 14.00
CA LYS A 6 7.64 16.20 15.37
C LYS A 6 7.40 15.12 16.43
N THR A 7 6.76 13.99 16.08
CA THR A 7 6.52 12.88 17.00
C THR A 7 7.68 11.87 16.96
N THR A 8 7.69 10.93 17.92
CA THR A 8 8.62 9.79 17.98
C THR A 8 8.13 8.58 17.18
N SER A 9 6.91 8.62 16.65
CA SER A 9 6.31 7.51 15.90
C SER A 9 7.07 7.22 14.60
N GLU A 10 7.30 5.93 14.31
CA GLU A 10 7.95 5.47 13.06
C GLU A 10 7.04 5.58 11.83
N TYR A 11 5.74 5.41 12.06
CA TYR A 11 4.71 5.41 11.02
C TYR A 11 3.60 6.37 11.40
N ALA A 12 2.96 6.92 10.37
CA ALA A 12 1.68 7.60 10.51
C ALA A 12 0.65 6.89 9.65
N MET A 13 -0.58 6.94 10.12
CA MET A 13 -1.75 6.52 9.38
C MET A 13 -2.64 7.74 9.17
N VAL A 14 -3.19 7.87 7.97
CA VAL A 14 -4.13 8.92 7.61
C VAL A 14 -5.37 8.25 7.05
N PHE A 15 -6.51 8.79 7.46
CA PHE A 15 -7.84 8.42 7.02
C PHE A 15 -8.51 9.66 6.47
N GLU A 16 -9.22 9.53 5.37
CA GLU A 16 -10.28 10.44 4.98
C GLU A 16 -11.48 10.27 5.94
N ASP A 17 -12.36 11.26 6.01
CA ASP A 17 -13.43 11.34 7.01
C ASP A 17 -14.57 10.34 6.79
N ASP A 18 -14.65 9.75 5.59
CA ASP A 18 -15.59 8.68 5.23
C ASP A 18 -14.95 7.28 5.17
N ALA A 19 -13.73 7.12 5.69
CA ALA A 19 -13.07 5.83 5.78
C ALA A 19 -13.74 4.92 6.84
N ILE A 20 -14.11 3.71 6.43
CA ILE A 20 -14.74 2.70 7.28
C ILE A 20 -13.95 1.39 7.26
N ALA A 21 -14.05 0.61 8.33
CA ALA A 21 -13.51 -0.75 8.39
C ALA A 21 -14.52 -1.75 7.80
N PRO A 22 -14.30 -2.29 6.59
CA PRO A 22 -15.17 -3.28 5.96
C PRO A 22 -15.02 -4.65 6.61
N ARG A 23 -15.88 -5.58 6.21
CA ARG A 23 -15.86 -6.99 6.66
C ARG A 23 -14.48 -7.65 6.57
N VAL A 24 -13.72 -7.37 5.51
CA VAL A 24 -12.34 -7.86 5.32
C VAL A 24 -11.44 -7.52 6.52
N PHE A 25 -11.55 -6.31 7.06
CA PHE A 25 -10.76 -5.88 8.20
C PHE A 25 -11.07 -6.74 9.42
N SER A 26 -12.36 -6.93 9.71
CA SER A 26 -12.81 -7.75 10.84
C SER A 26 -12.38 -9.21 10.67
N GLU A 27 -12.51 -9.77 9.47
CA GLU A 27 -12.07 -11.15 9.21
C GLU A 27 -10.56 -11.33 9.39
N LEU A 28 -9.76 -10.36 8.92
CA LEU A 28 -8.31 -10.36 9.14
C LEU A 28 -7.96 -10.23 10.62
N LEU A 29 -8.70 -9.39 11.35
CA LEU A 29 -8.50 -9.20 12.79
C LEU A 29 -8.79 -10.49 13.57
N GLU A 30 -9.90 -11.19 13.25
CA GLU A 30 -10.23 -12.47 13.89
C GLU A 30 -9.22 -13.57 13.52
N GLU A 31 -8.80 -13.67 12.25
CA GLU A 31 -7.75 -14.61 11.81
C GLU A 31 -6.45 -14.42 12.63
N ARG A 32 -6.08 -13.17 12.93
CA ARG A 32 -4.88 -12.86 13.70
C ARG A 32 -5.05 -12.99 15.21
N ARG A 33 -6.28 -12.86 15.70
CA ARG A 33 -6.63 -13.01 17.12
C ARG A 33 -6.66 -14.46 17.55
N GLU A 34 -6.83 -15.42 16.65
CA GLU A 34 -6.86 -16.85 16.99
C GLU A 34 -5.66 -17.24 17.87
N GLY A 35 -5.94 -17.69 19.10
CA GLY A 35 -4.92 -18.03 20.10
C GLY A 35 -4.25 -16.84 20.83
N LYS A 36 -4.75 -15.61 20.68
CA LYS A 36 -4.20 -14.38 21.29
C LYS A 36 -5.30 -13.55 21.96
N GLU A 37 -5.48 -13.71 23.27
CA GLU A 37 -6.57 -13.07 24.04
C GLU A 37 -6.61 -11.53 23.96
N ASN A 38 -5.45 -10.88 23.77
CA ASN A 38 -5.34 -9.41 23.77
C ASN A 38 -5.05 -8.82 22.38
N TYR A 39 -5.38 -9.51 21.30
CA TYR A 39 -5.13 -9.00 19.95
C TYR A 39 -6.15 -7.92 19.54
N THR A 40 -5.64 -6.77 19.09
CA THR A 40 -6.43 -5.55 18.85
C THR A 40 -6.22 -5.05 17.43
N THR A 41 -7.08 -4.14 16.98
CA THR A 41 -6.89 -3.36 15.75
C THR A 41 -5.50 -2.73 15.68
N MET A 42 -5.00 -2.18 16.78
CA MET A 42 -3.68 -1.54 16.80
C MET A 42 -2.56 -2.55 16.54
N HIS A 43 -2.63 -3.75 17.13
CA HIS A 43 -1.66 -4.82 16.87
C HIS A 43 -1.63 -5.20 15.38
N LEU A 44 -2.79 -5.30 14.73
CA LEU A 44 -2.86 -5.57 13.29
C LEU A 44 -2.23 -4.46 12.44
N LEU A 45 -2.51 -3.21 12.79
CA LEU A 45 -1.96 -2.05 12.09
C LEU A 45 -0.44 -1.94 12.30
N GLU A 46 0.06 -2.28 13.48
CA GLU A 46 1.49 -2.36 13.79
C GLU A 46 2.19 -3.48 13.01
N GLU A 47 1.57 -4.66 12.89
CA GLU A 47 2.08 -5.75 12.04
C GLU A 47 2.18 -5.32 10.57
N LEU A 48 1.13 -4.68 10.05
CA LEU A 48 1.12 -4.13 8.69
C LEU A 48 2.23 -3.10 8.52
N ALA A 49 2.37 -2.16 9.45
CA ALA A 49 3.41 -1.14 9.43
C ALA A 49 4.82 -1.76 9.47
N ALA A 50 5.04 -2.78 10.30
CA ALA A 50 6.31 -3.48 10.43
C ALA A 50 6.75 -4.16 9.12
N THR A 51 5.83 -4.48 8.21
CA THR A 51 6.19 -5.00 6.88
C THR A 51 7.04 -4.02 6.05
N SER A 52 7.03 -2.72 6.38
CA SER A 52 7.92 -1.72 5.76
C SER A 52 9.38 -2.09 5.95
N LYS A 53 9.77 -2.55 7.14
CA LYS A 53 11.16 -2.96 7.44
C LYS A 53 11.61 -4.14 6.58
N LYS A 54 10.67 -5.03 6.23
CA LYS A 54 10.94 -6.23 5.42
C LYS A 54 10.93 -5.95 3.91
N PHE A 55 9.98 -5.16 3.42
CA PHE A 55 9.76 -4.98 1.99
C PHE A 55 10.13 -3.60 1.45
N GLY A 56 10.54 -2.68 2.32
CA GLY A 56 11.09 -1.37 1.95
C GLY A 56 10.08 -0.40 1.36
N TRP A 57 8.78 -0.56 1.66
CA TRP A 57 7.79 0.42 1.23
C TRP A 57 7.87 1.70 2.06
N HIS A 58 7.64 2.83 1.41
CA HIS A 58 7.57 4.16 2.01
C HIS A 58 6.13 4.55 2.33
N GLY A 59 5.18 4.13 1.50
CA GLY A 59 3.76 4.25 1.80
C GLY A 59 3.01 2.97 1.46
N LEU A 60 1.90 2.77 2.16
CA LEU A 60 1.04 1.59 2.04
C LEU A 60 -0.41 2.06 1.94
N ASN A 61 -1.03 1.81 0.79
CA ASN A 61 -2.46 2.03 0.60
C ASN A 61 -3.26 0.91 1.26
N LEU A 62 -4.18 1.29 2.13
CA LEU A 62 -5.06 0.38 2.87
C LEU A 62 -6.52 0.60 2.51
N GLY A 63 -6.86 1.76 1.96
CA GLY A 63 -8.21 2.15 1.64
C GLY A 63 -8.52 2.08 0.15
N ARG A 64 -9.79 2.32 -0.17
CA ARG A 64 -10.28 2.35 -1.55
C ARG A 64 -9.44 3.30 -2.40
N CYS A 65 -9.10 2.84 -3.61
CA CYS A 65 -8.60 3.73 -4.65
C CYS A 65 -8.76 3.17 -6.06
N TRP A 66 -8.90 4.05 -7.06
CA TRP A 66 -8.55 3.79 -8.44
C TRP A 66 -7.08 3.33 -8.56
N ASP A 67 -6.93 2.03 -8.72
CA ASP A 67 -5.66 1.39 -8.96
C ASP A 67 -5.67 0.72 -10.35
N LYS A 68 -4.59 0.85 -11.12
CA LYS A 68 -4.44 0.11 -12.38
C LYS A 68 -4.05 -1.33 -12.07
N CYS A 69 -5.03 -2.16 -11.73
CA CYS A 69 -4.87 -3.56 -11.30
C CYS A 69 -3.95 -4.41 -12.20
N ILE A 70 -4.00 -4.21 -13.52
CA ILE A 70 -3.15 -4.92 -14.51
C ILE A 70 -1.64 -4.67 -14.27
N LYS A 71 -1.29 -3.60 -13.56
CA LYS A 71 0.10 -3.22 -13.26
C LYS A 71 0.51 -3.50 -11.82
N GLN A 72 -0.32 -4.18 -11.04
CA GLN A 72 0.04 -4.59 -9.68
C GLN A 72 1.00 -5.77 -9.71
N GLU A 73 1.97 -5.72 -8.81
CA GLU A 73 3.01 -6.72 -8.65
C GLU A 73 2.82 -7.38 -7.28
N PHE A 74 2.57 -8.69 -7.24
CA PHE A 74 2.43 -9.43 -5.98
C PHE A 74 3.74 -9.44 -5.21
N ILE A 75 3.70 -9.10 -3.92
CA ILE A 75 4.89 -9.10 -3.07
C ILE A 75 4.84 -10.24 -2.07
N HIS A 76 3.73 -10.37 -1.33
CA HIS A 76 3.63 -11.32 -0.24
C HIS A 76 2.16 -11.57 0.12
N ASP A 77 1.83 -12.78 0.55
CA ASP A 77 0.56 -13.03 1.23
C ASP A 77 0.71 -12.55 2.68
N PHE A 78 -0.06 -11.52 3.06
CA PHE A 78 -0.10 -11.08 4.46
C PHE A 78 -0.94 -12.06 5.28
N SER A 79 -2.07 -12.51 4.75
CA SER A 79 -2.94 -13.54 5.33
C SER A 79 -3.49 -14.43 4.20
N ALA A 80 -4.28 -15.45 4.54
CA ALA A 80 -4.97 -16.26 3.52
C ALA A 80 -5.88 -15.42 2.59
N LYS A 81 -6.32 -14.26 3.06
CA LYS A 81 -7.27 -13.37 2.35
C LYS A 81 -6.64 -12.06 1.89
N VAL A 82 -5.57 -11.60 2.55
CA VAL A 82 -4.97 -10.30 2.26
C VAL A 82 -3.56 -10.45 1.73
N GLN A 83 -3.30 -9.80 0.61
CA GLN A 83 -2.01 -9.79 -0.06
C GLN A 83 -1.40 -8.40 0.00
N LEU A 84 -0.09 -8.34 0.12
CA LEU A 84 0.68 -7.14 -0.13
C LEU A 84 1.09 -7.10 -1.60
N VAL A 85 0.73 -6.02 -2.28
CA VAL A 85 1.04 -5.79 -3.68
C VAL A 85 1.72 -4.43 -3.85
N LYS A 86 2.60 -4.33 -4.84
CA LYS A 86 3.18 -3.06 -5.27
C LYS A 86 2.34 -2.49 -6.40
N SER A 87 1.67 -1.36 -6.13
CA SER A 87 0.93 -0.62 -7.15
C SER A 87 1.80 0.49 -7.71
N ARG A 88 1.89 0.56 -9.04
CA ARG A 88 2.61 1.64 -9.72
C ARG A 88 1.76 2.88 -9.96
N ARG A 89 0.45 2.80 -9.74
CA ARG A 89 -0.51 3.87 -10.10
C ARG A 89 -1.77 3.83 -9.21
N SER A 90 -1.61 3.96 -7.90
CA SER A 90 -2.70 4.33 -6.99
C SER A 90 -2.91 5.84 -7.10
N LEU A 91 -4.09 6.29 -7.53
CA LEU A 91 -4.39 7.70 -7.85
C LEU A 91 -5.27 8.40 -6.80
N CYS A 92 -5.29 7.89 -5.59
CA CYS A 92 -6.13 8.27 -4.44
C CYS A 92 -5.75 7.40 -3.23
N THR A 93 -6.13 7.82 -2.02
CA THR A 93 -5.91 7.02 -0.82
C THR A 93 -6.86 7.39 0.32
N GLU A 94 -7.98 6.67 0.40
CA GLU A 94 -8.95 6.78 1.49
C GLU A 94 -8.34 6.53 2.87
N ALA A 95 -7.48 5.50 2.95
CA ALA A 95 -6.74 5.17 4.16
C ALA A 95 -5.34 4.72 3.76
N TYR A 96 -4.31 5.29 4.38
CA TYR A 96 -2.93 4.94 4.04
C TYR A 96 -1.99 5.11 5.22
N MET A 97 -0.94 4.30 5.22
CA MET A 97 0.20 4.45 6.11
C MET A 97 1.40 5.01 5.35
N PHE A 98 2.27 5.71 6.06
CA PHE A 98 3.54 6.16 5.52
C PHE A 98 4.62 6.23 6.59
N THR A 99 5.86 6.03 6.16
CA THR A 99 7.05 6.14 7.01
C THR A 99 7.45 7.60 7.23
N ARG A 100 8.34 7.84 8.19
CA ARG A 100 8.99 9.16 8.34
C ARG A 100 9.70 9.62 7.07
N ASP A 101 10.33 8.70 6.35
CA ASP A 101 11.05 9.03 5.11
C ASP A 101 10.08 9.44 4.00
N ALA A 102 8.94 8.75 3.87
CA ALA A 102 7.86 9.20 2.99
C ALA A 102 7.42 10.63 3.33
N ALA A 103 7.18 10.93 4.61
CA ALA A 103 6.76 12.25 5.03
C ALA A 103 7.78 13.34 4.67
N ARG A 104 9.09 13.05 4.80
CA ARG A 104 10.17 13.95 4.38
C ARG A 104 10.18 14.13 2.86
N MET A 105 10.03 13.06 2.09
CA MET A 105 9.99 13.11 0.62
C MET A 105 8.83 13.98 0.14
N HIS A 106 7.62 13.75 0.67
CA HIS A 106 6.43 14.53 0.35
C HIS A 106 6.62 16.02 0.66
N LEU A 107 7.14 16.38 1.84
CA LEU A 107 7.36 17.78 2.20
C LEU A 107 8.42 18.48 1.33
N LYS A 108 9.41 17.73 0.84
CA LYS A 108 10.43 18.25 -0.09
C LYS A 108 9.86 18.54 -1.48
N HIS A 109 8.87 17.76 -1.92
CA HIS A 109 8.34 17.82 -3.30
C HIS A 109 6.99 18.53 -3.44
N THR A 110 6.34 18.91 -2.34
CA THR A 110 5.05 19.62 -2.33
C THR A 110 5.17 21.11 -2.70
N LYS A 111 6.31 21.59 -3.21
CA LYS A 111 6.46 22.98 -3.65
C LYS A 111 7.14 23.09 -5.01
N PRO A 112 6.53 23.76 -6.01
CA PRO A 112 5.11 24.18 -6.08
C PRO A 112 4.18 23.00 -6.45
N ILE A 113 3.00 22.93 -5.82
CA ILE A 113 1.95 21.95 -6.16
C ILE A 113 1.39 22.28 -7.54
N ARG A 114 1.98 21.71 -8.59
CA ARG A 114 1.49 21.85 -9.98
C ARG A 114 0.57 20.70 -10.41
N ASP A 115 0.44 19.68 -9.58
CA ASP A 115 -0.38 18.49 -9.83
C ASP A 115 -1.11 18.07 -8.55
N ALA A 116 -2.25 17.38 -8.71
CA ALA A 116 -2.94 16.72 -7.60
C ALA A 116 -1.97 15.78 -6.84
N GLU A 117 -2.07 15.79 -5.50
CA GLU A 117 -1.15 15.08 -4.59
C GLU A 117 -0.99 13.60 -4.96
N ASP A 118 -2.05 12.96 -5.43
CA ASP A 118 -2.05 11.55 -5.80
C ASP A 118 -1.14 11.24 -6.98
N ARG A 119 -1.00 12.19 -7.92
CA ARG A 119 -0.06 12.07 -9.03
C ARG A 119 1.37 12.39 -8.61
N ALA A 120 1.55 13.21 -7.58
CA ALA A 120 2.87 13.59 -7.10
C ALA A 120 3.65 12.36 -6.58
N ARG A 121 2.96 11.42 -5.92
CA ARG A 121 3.54 10.16 -5.38
C ARG A 121 4.18 9.29 -6.46
N ILE A 122 3.60 9.27 -7.66
CA ILE A 122 4.11 8.51 -8.83
C ILE A 122 5.42 9.12 -9.36
N ARG A 123 5.65 10.41 -9.09
CA ARG A 123 6.81 11.15 -9.62
C ARG A 123 7.99 11.22 -8.66
N PHE A 124 7.85 10.75 -7.42
CA PHE A 124 8.96 10.72 -6.47
C PHE A 124 9.95 9.62 -6.90
N PRO A 125 11.17 9.98 -7.35
CA PRO A 125 12.17 8.97 -7.64
C PRO A 125 12.46 8.19 -6.37
N ASN A 126 12.45 6.86 -6.47
CA ASN A 126 12.68 5.91 -5.37
C ASN A 126 11.56 5.83 -4.31
N PHE A 127 10.37 6.36 -4.57
CA PHE A 127 9.23 6.17 -3.67
C PHE A 127 8.50 4.84 -3.93
N GLU A 128 8.81 3.88 -3.08
CA GLU A 128 8.15 2.57 -3.02
C GLU A 128 6.76 2.66 -2.39
N TYR A 129 5.71 2.53 -3.21
CA TYR A 129 4.32 2.62 -2.78
C TYR A 129 3.57 1.30 -2.94
N PHE A 130 3.10 0.75 -1.82
CA PHE A 130 2.53 -0.58 -1.73
C PHE A 130 1.04 -0.49 -1.38
N SER A 131 0.40 -1.64 -1.26
CA SER A 131 -1.04 -1.76 -1.31
C SER A 131 -1.47 -3.08 -0.69
N THR A 132 -2.48 -3.10 0.17
CA THR A 132 -3.17 -4.36 0.51
C THR A 132 -4.18 -4.72 -0.57
N ASN A 133 -4.35 -6.00 -0.85
CA ASN A 133 -5.37 -6.49 -1.76
C ASN A 133 -6.02 -7.73 -1.12
N PRO A 134 -7.30 -7.66 -0.68
CA PRO A 134 -8.24 -6.54 -0.83
C PRO A 134 -7.81 -5.31 -0.02
N ARG A 135 -8.50 -4.19 -0.22
CA ARG A 135 -8.34 -3.01 0.64
C ARG A 135 -8.96 -3.34 1.99
N ILE A 136 -8.24 -3.01 3.06
CA ILE A 136 -8.69 -3.30 4.43
C ILE A 136 -9.49 -2.13 5.02
N PHE A 137 -9.60 -1.01 4.32
CA PHE A 137 -10.57 0.05 4.58
C PHE A 137 -11.39 0.31 3.32
N SER A 138 -12.65 0.67 3.51
CA SER A 138 -13.57 1.08 2.45
C SER A 138 -14.02 2.51 2.70
N GLN A 139 -14.80 3.03 1.76
CA GLN A 139 -15.45 4.33 1.86
C GLN A 139 -16.92 4.12 2.24
N LEU A 140 -17.49 4.98 3.07
CA LEU A 140 -18.91 4.94 3.40
C LEU A 140 -19.75 5.40 2.19
N GLU A 141 -20.46 4.45 1.58
CA GLU A 141 -21.29 4.72 0.41
C GLU A 141 -22.40 5.73 0.71
N GLY A 142 -22.61 6.67 -0.21
CA GLY A 142 -23.69 7.65 -0.15
C GLY A 142 -23.42 8.91 0.69
N LYS A 143 -22.32 8.99 1.45
CA LYS A 143 -22.03 10.20 2.26
C LYS A 143 -21.40 11.35 1.51
N THR A 144 -20.62 11.10 0.46
CA THR A 144 -19.81 12.17 -0.16
C THR A 144 -20.23 12.54 -1.57
N GLY A 145 -21.12 11.79 -2.23
CA GLY A 145 -21.44 12.00 -3.66
C GLY A 145 -20.20 11.98 -4.57
N ALA A 146 -19.03 11.66 -4.00
CA ALA A 146 -17.72 11.80 -4.61
C ALA A 146 -17.50 10.58 -5.46
N SER A 147 -17.80 10.75 -6.74
CA SER A 147 -17.43 9.76 -7.75
C SER A 147 -16.05 10.12 -8.28
N ILE A 148 -15.09 9.19 -8.16
CA ILE A 148 -13.84 9.33 -8.90
C ILE A 148 -14.18 9.07 -10.37
N ASN A 149 -14.32 10.14 -11.15
CA ASN A 149 -14.73 10.13 -12.56
C ASN A 149 -16.12 9.49 -12.83
N GLY A 150 -17.13 9.73 -11.99
CA GLY A 150 -18.47 9.18 -12.21
C GLY A 150 -18.61 7.69 -11.86
N ILE A 151 -17.54 7.03 -11.41
CA ILE A 151 -17.56 5.61 -11.07
C ILE A 151 -17.65 5.44 -9.54
N THR A 152 -18.84 5.08 -9.07
CA THR A 152 -19.14 4.86 -7.65
C THR A 152 -18.66 3.51 -7.14
N HIS A 153 -18.39 2.54 -8.02
CA HIS A 153 -17.82 1.23 -7.69
C HIS A 153 -16.71 0.88 -8.68
N GLN A 154 -15.47 0.75 -8.19
CA GLN A 154 -14.45 0.04 -8.95
C GLN A 154 -14.15 -1.26 -8.23
N PRO A 155 -14.18 -2.40 -8.95
CA PRO A 155 -13.92 -3.68 -8.33
C PRO A 155 -12.50 -3.70 -7.76
N GLU A 156 -12.34 -4.34 -6.62
CA GLU A 156 -11.03 -4.58 -6.06
C GLU A 156 -10.17 -5.37 -7.04
N CYS A 157 -8.87 -5.11 -7.04
CA CYS A 157 -7.97 -5.73 -8.02
C CYS A 157 -7.91 -7.26 -7.93
N ILE A 158 -8.39 -7.87 -6.84
CA ILE A 158 -8.58 -9.32 -6.72
C ILE A 158 -9.50 -9.89 -7.78
N SER A 159 -10.51 -9.15 -8.24
CA SER A 159 -11.43 -9.66 -9.27
C SER A 159 -10.73 -9.87 -10.62
N TYR A 160 -9.49 -9.38 -10.79
CA TYR A 160 -8.75 -9.38 -12.04
C TYR A 160 -7.52 -10.31 -12.10
N GLN A 161 -7.13 -10.99 -11.01
CA GLN A 161 -5.96 -11.88 -11.04
C GLN A 161 -6.37 -13.35 -10.88
N SER A 162 -6.37 -14.09 -11.99
CA SER A 162 -6.54 -15.54 -11.96
C SER A 162 -5.37 -16.21 -11.21
N LYS A 163 -5.52 -17.49 -10.84
CA LYS A 163 -4.38 -18.26 -10.29
C LYS A 163 -3.19 -18.28 -11.26
N GLU A 164 -3.41 -18.24 -12.58
CA GLU A 164 -2.33 -18.13 -13.56
C GLU A 164 -1.65 -16.76 -13.52
N ASP A 165 -2.39 -15.68 -13.31
CA ASP A 165 -1.80 -14.33 -13.19
C ASP A 165 -0.89 -14.23 -11.97
N ARG A 166 -1.29 -14.83 -10.84
CA ARG A 166 -0.46 -14.92 -9.63
C ARG A 166 0.85 -15.66 -9.91
N LYS A 167 0.77 -16.83 -10.57
CA LYS A 167 1.97 -17.62 -10.97
C LYS A 167 2.88 -16.83 -11.91
N ARG A 168 2.30 -16.13 -12.90
CA ARG A 168 3.05 -15.33 -13.88
C ARG A 168 3.76 -14.15 -13.23
N ASN A 169 3.09 -13.48 -12.29
CA ASN A 169 3.67 -12.37 -11.54
C ASN A 169 4.80 -12.84 -10.61
N ALA A 170 4.61 -13.95 -9.89
CA ALA A 170 5.66 -14.53 -9.06
C ALA A 170 6.94 -14.84 -9.87
N LEU A 171 6.79 -15.44 -11.05
CA LEU A 171 7.91 -15.72 -11.95
C LEU A 171 8.62 -14.44 -12.44
N ARG A 172 7.87 -13.38 -12.77
CA ARG A 172 8.45 -12.08 -13.17
C ARG A 172 9.27 -11.45 -12.04
N ASN A 173 8.81 -11.57 -10.81
CA ASN A 173 9.46 -10.97 -9.65
C ASN A 173 10.74 -11.72 -9.28
N GLN A 174 10.70 -13.05 -9.35
CA GLN A 174 11.90 -13.88 -9.22
C GLN A 174 12.98 -13.47 -10.22
N LYS A 175 12.64 -13.38 -11.52
CA LYS A 175 13.58 -12.97 -12.56
C LYS A 175 14.15 -11.57 -12.34
N ARG A 176 13.35 -10.64 -11.81
CA ARG A 176 13.83 -9.31 -11.44
C ARG A 176 14.82 -9.34 -10.29
N ALA A 177 14.54 -10.11 -9.25
CA ALA A 177 15.44 -10.25 -8.11
C ALA A 177 16.79 -10.83 -8.55
N GLU A 178 16.78 -11.86 -9.40
CA GLU A 178 17.99 -12.46 -9.99
C GLU A 178 18.78 -11.44 -10.81
N MET A 179 18.11 -10.67 -11.67
CA MET A 179 18.75 -9.64 -12.48
C MET A 179 19.37 -8.52 -11.61
N MET A 180 18.68 -8.07 -10.57
CA MET A 180 19.19 -7.06 -9.64
C MET A 180 20.40 -7.59 -8.85
N ALA A 181 20.38 -8.84 -8.42
CA ALA A 181 21.51 -9.49 -7.76
C ALA A 181 22.73 -9.57 -8.70
N MET A 182 22.52 -9.96 -9.96
CA MET A 182 23.58 -10.02 -10.97
C MET A 182 24.19 -8.64 -11.25
N MET A 183 23.35 -7.59 -11.36
CA MET A 183 23.82 -6.21 -11.53
C MET A 183 24.65 -5.74 -10.34
N LYS A 184 24.27 -6.11 -9.11
CA LYS A 184 25.02 -5.77 -7.89
C LYS A 184 26.38 -6.46 -7.84
N ALA A 185 26.43 -7.75 -8.18
CA ALA A 185 27.68 -8.52 -8.24
C ALA A 185 28.65 -7.94 -9.29
N LYS A 186 28.14 -7.58 -10.49
CA LYS A 186 28.97 -6.93 -11.52
C LYS A 186 29.58 -5.61 -11.07
N ARG A 187 28.84 -4.80 -10.29
CA ARG A 187 29.36 -3.54 -9.73
C ARG A 187 30.43 -3.75 -8.67
N GLN A 188 30.35 -4.84 -7.89
CA GLN A 188 31.35 -5.16 -6.87
C GLN A 188 32.66 -5.65 -7.47
N ASN A 189 32.62 -6.34 -8.62
CA ASN A 189 33.82 -6.81 -9.32
C ASN A 189 34.48 -5.73 -10.21
N ALA A 190 33.86 -4.56 -10.33
CA ALA A 190 34.36 -3.44 -11.13
C ALA A 190 35.05 -2.35 -10.28
N ASN A 191 35.06 -2.52 -8.96
CA ASN A 191 35.78 -1.70 -7.98
C ASN A 191 36.90 -2.53 -7.36
#